data_AF-A0A3M6GJ52-F1
#
_entry.id   AF-A0A3M6GJ52-F1
#
_cell.length_a   1.000
_cell.length_b   1.000
_cell.length_c   1.000
_cell.angle_alpha   90.00
_cell.angle_beta   90.00
_cell.angle_gamma   90.00
#
_symmetry.space_group_name_H-M   'P 1'
#
loop_
_entity.id
_entity.type
_entity.pdbx_description
1 polymer ?
#
loop_
_entity_poly.entity_id
_entity_poly.type
_entity_poly.pdbx_seq_one_letter_code
_entity_poly.pdbx_strand_id
1 'polypeptide(L)'
;PGGFRLPNAASERKWDTESGKANFLFPEGVYDEDDTPPGAEHLQLMTIRSHDQFNTTVYSNDDRYRDIYGDRMVVMLNPQDIERLGLKAGDYIEFQTALDPTTTRRAPGFKVIPYDVPQGCCAAYYPETNGLLPLANRDKHGNTPAAKSIPVNLV
;
A
#
# COMPACT_ATOMS: atom_id res chain seq x y z
N PRO A 1 -11.30 2.13 39.17
CA PRO A 1 -12.06 1.31 38.21
C PRO A 1 -13.46 1.92 37.97
N GLY A 2 -13.77 2.28 36.72
CA GLY A 2 -14.97 3.04 36.37
C GLY A 2 -14.77 3.83 35.09
N GLY A 3 -14.61 3.12 33.96
CA GLY A 3 -14.52 3.76 32.64
C GLY A 3 -15.88 4.33 32.23
N PHE A 4 -15.87 5.51 31.58
CA PHE A 4 -17.07 6.11 31.01
C PHE A 4 -17.25 5.65 29.54
N ARG A 5 -18.50 5.53 29.09
CA ARG A 5 -18.81 5.28 27.68
C ARG A 5 -18.52 6.56 26.89
N LEU A 6 -17.58 6.50 25.94
CA LEU A 6 -17.50 7.49 24.87
C LEU A 6 -18.74 7.33 23.97
N PRO A 7 -19.62 8.34 23.86
CA PRO A 7 -20.84 8.22 23.08
C PRO A 7 -20.56 8.27 21.58
N ASN A 8 -21.13 7.34 20.82
CA ASN A 8 -21.11 7.37 19.35
C ASN A 8 -22.51 7.78 18.85
N ALA A 9 -22.66 9.03 18.43
CA ALA A 9 -23.94 9.58 17.96
C ALA A 9 -24.53 8.78 16.78
N ALA A 10 -23.71 8.33 15.84
CA ALA A 10 -24.15 7.54 14.69
C ALA A 10 -24.73 6.17 15.11
N SER A 11 -24.22 5.56 16.19
CA SER A 11 -24.80 4.31 16.75
C SER A 11 -26.21 4.49 17.29
N GLU A 12 -26.58 5.73 17.65
CA GLU A 12 -27.91 6.12 18.12
C GLU A 12 -28.73 6.84 17.03
N ARG A 13 -28.27 6.77 15.77
CA ARG A 13 -28.88 7.44 14.59
C ARG A 13 -29.08 8.95 14.77
N LYS A 14 -28.09 9.59 15.40
CA LYS A 14 -27.98 11.05 15.54
C LYS A 14 -26.83 11.53 14.65
N TRP A 15 -27.12 12.44 13.73
CA TRP A 15 -26.14 13.00 12.79
C TRP A 15 -26.07 14.52 12.95
N ASP A 16 -24.87 15.03 13.19
CA ASP A 16 -24.59 16.46 13.29
C ASP A 16 -24.39 17.03 11.87
N THR A 17 -25.53 17.28 11.21
CA THR A 17 -25.63 17.70 9.81
C THR A 17 -26.86 18.58 9.64
N GLU A 18 -26.87 19.48 8.66
CA GLU A 18 -28.03 20.34 8.35
C GLU A 18 -29.31 19.55 8.04
N SER A 19 -29.16 18.32 7.52
CA SER A 19 -30.28 17.41 7.18
C SER A 19 -30.78 16.57 8.37
N GLY A 20 -30.05 16.58 9.50
CA GLY A 20 -30.26 15.68 10.64
C GLY A 20 -30.05 14.20 10.32
N LYS A 21 -29.37 13.87 9.21
CA LYS A 21 -29.28 12.52 8.63
C LYS A 21 -27.87 12.21 8.11
N ALA A 22 -27.60 10.94 7.81
CA ALA A 22 -26.45 10.59 7.01
C ALA A 22 -26.56 11.22 5.61
N ASN A 23 -25.58 12.05 5.23
CA ASN A 23 -25.45 12.56 3.87
C ASN A 23 -24.73 11.53 3.01
N PHE A 24 -25.35 11.10 1.91
CA PHE A 24 -24.71 10.26 0.90
C PHE A 24 -24.04 11.17 -0.14
N LEU A 25 -22.74 10.96 -0.39
CA LEU A 25 -21.93 11.78 -1.28
C LEU A 25 -21.52 10.95 -2.50
N PHE A 26 -21.64 11.54 -3.68
CA PHE A 26 -21.27 10.95 -4.97
C PHE A 26 -20.33 11.93 -5.69
N PRO A 27 -19.01 11.87 -5.44
CA PRO A 27 -18.05 12.76 -6.10
C PRO A 27 -17.92 12.39 -7.58
N GLU A 28 -18.19 13.35 -8.47
CA GLU A 28 -17.97 13.16 -9.90
C GLU A 28 -16.47 13.01 -10.22
N GLY A 29 -16.13 12.11 -11.16
CA GLY A 29 -14.77 11.94 -11.66
C GLY A 29 -13.87 11.02 -10.84
N VAL A 30 -14.33 10.48 -9.71
CA VAL A 30 -13.60 9.46 -8.93
C VAL A 30 -14.04 8.07 -9.40
N TYR A 31 -13.29 7.50 -10.34
CA TYR A 31 -13.61 6.21 -10.99
C TYR A 31 -12.49 5.16 -10.89
N ASP A 32 -11.28 5.56 -10.52
CA ASP A 32 -10.11 4.69 -10.35
C ASP A 32 -9.21 5.23 -9.21
N GLU A 33 -8.35 4.39 -8.65
CA GLU A 33 -7.28 4.76 -7.72
C GLU A 33 -5.89 4.80 -8.40
N ASP A 34 -5.83 4.50 -9.71
CA ASP A 34 -4.61 4.61 -10.52
C ASP A 34 -4.38 6.05 -11.05
N ASP A 35 -3.42 6.75 -10.47
CA ASP A 35 -2.97 8.08 -10.90
C ASP A 35 -2.02 8.06 -12.14
N THR A 36 -1.74 6.89 -12.75
CA THR A 36 -0.84 6.79 -13.91
C THR A 36 -1.54 7.07 -15.27
N PRO A 37 -0.79 7.39 -16.34
CA PRO A 37 -1.38 7.52 -17.68
C PRO A 37 -1.97 6.18 -18.18
N PRO A 38 -3.16 6.18 -18.81
CA PRO A 38 -3.77 4.95 -19.33
C PRO A 38 -2.84 4.14 -20.25
N GLY A 39 -2.61 2.87 -19.90
CA GLY A 39 -1.69 1.99 -20.61
C GLY A 39 -0.22 2.07 -20.17
N ALA A 40 0.08 2.73 -19.04
CA ALA A 40 1.39 2.66 -18.39
C ALA A 40 1.60 1.28 -17.75
N GLU A 41 2.51 0.47 -18.30
CA GLU A 41 2.95 -0.78 -17.68
C GLU A 41 3.69 -0.50 -16.36
N HIS A 42 3.11 -0.92 -15.24
CA HIS A 42 3.65 -0.82 -13.89
C HIS A 42 2.98 -1.85 -12.96
N LEU A 43 3.31 -1.85 -11.66
CA LEU A 43 2.60 -2.57 -10.60
C LEU A 43 2.12 -1.62 -9.51
N GLN A 44 0.95 -1.87 -8.92
CA GLN A 44 0.48 -1.14 -7.74
C GLN A 44 1.04 -1.76 -6.45
N LEU A 45 1.85 -1.00 -5.70
CA LEU A 45 2.47 -1.45 -4.45
C LEU A 45 1.59 -1.18 -3.23
N MET A 46 1.12 -2.28 -2.63
CA MET A 46 0.48 -2.31 -1.32
C MET A 46 1.55 -2.40 -0.22
N THR A 47 1.78 -1.32 0.55
CA THR A 47 2.65 -1.41 1.72
C THR A 47 1.93 -2.08 2.89
N ILE A 48 2.54 -3.07 3.53
CA ILE A 48 1.92 -3.86 4.62
C ILE A 48 2.78 -3.89 5.88
N ARG A 49 2.19 -4.25 7.03
CA ARG A 49 2.94 -4.56 8.27
C ARG A 49 3.02 -6.08 8.42
N SER A 50 4.12 -6.59 8.97
CA SER A 50 4.23 -7.99 9.36
C SER A 50 3.46 -8.27 10.66
N HIS A 51 3.37 -9.55 11.04
CA HIS A 51 2.91 -9.99 12.36
C HIS A 51 3.68 -9.29 13.51
N ASP A 52 5.01 -9.42 13.54
CA ASP A 52 5.86 -8.96 14.65
C ASP A 52 6.27 -7.49 14.50
N GLN A 53 5.28 -6.60 14.36
CA GLN A 53 5.53 -5.19 14.08
C GLN A 53 4.46 -4.25 14.62
N PHE A 54 4.87 -3.15 15.28
CA PHE A 54 4.00 -2.03 15.61
C PHE A 54 4.52 -0.72 15.01
N ASN A 55 3.87 -0.27 13.92
CA ASN A 55 4.32 0.88 13.13
C ASN A 55 5.79 0.75 12.70
N THR A 56 6.67 1.70 13.02
CA THR A 56 8.10 1.63 12.68
C THR A 56 8.91 0.71 13.60
N THR A 57 8.32 0.23 14.71
CA THR A 57 8.97 -0.72 15.61
C THR A 57 8.78 -2.14 15.06
N VAL A 58 9.86 -2.69 14.54
CA VAL A 58 9.97 -4.11 14.13
C VAL A 58 10.47 -4.91 15.33
N TYR A 59 9.78 -5.99 15.71
CA TYR A 59 10.14 -6.86 16.83
C TYR A 59 10.89 -8.13 16.38
N SER A 60 10.63 -8.61 15.16
CA SER A 60 11.38 -9.69 14.52
C SER A 60 11.40 -9.49 12.99
N ASN A 61 12.26 -10.23 12.29
CA ASN A 61 12.24 -10.30 10.83
C ASN A 61 11.26 -11.35 10.29
N ASP A 62 10.33 -11.84 11.13
CA ASP A 62 9.41 -12.90 10.77
C ASP A 62 7.99 -12.36 10.55
N ASP A 63 7.25 -13.04 9.67
CA ASP A 63 5.83 -12.82 9.43
C ASP A 63 5.10 -14.16 9.35
N ARG A 64 4.75 -14.68 10.53
CA ARG A 64 4.07 -15.96 10.72
C ARG A 64 2.68 -16.05 10.04
N TYR A 65 2.14 -14.93 9.55
CA TYR A 65 0.90 -14.90 8.76
C TYR A 65 1.13 -15.03 7.25
N ARG A 66 2.39 -15.00 6.80
CA ARG A 66 2.80 -15.02 5.38
C ARG A 66 3.91 -16.04 5.07
N ASP A 67 4.28 -16.86 6.05
CA ASP A 67 5.34 -17.88 5.98
C ASP A 67 6.73 -17.32 5.59
N ILE A 68 6.99 -16.05 5.93
CA ILE A 68 8.25 -15.35 5.69
C ILE A 68 9.05 -15.29 6.99
N TYR A 69 10.34 -15.63 6.95
CA TYR A 69 11.21 -15.72 8.13
C TYR A 69 12.61 -15.16 7.86
N GLY A 70 13.20 -14.54 8.88
CA GLY A 70 14.58 -14.02 8.89
C GLY A 70 14.82 -12.79 8.02
N ASP A 71 13.90 -12.41 7.14
CA ASP A 71 14.06 -11.35 6.14
C ASP A 71 12.75 -10.57 5.91
N ARG A 72 12.90 -9.26 5.69
CA ARG A 72 11.82 -8.29 5.41
C ARG A 72 12.03 -7.52 4.11
N MET A 73 13.20 -7.63 3.48
CA MET A 73 13.50 -7.04 2.18
C MET A 73 12.96 -7.97 1.09
N VAL A 74 11.63 -8.04 0.99
CA VAL A 74 10.93 -8.99 0.11
C VAL A 74 9.79 -8.31 -0.64
N VAL A 75 9.57 -8.72 -1.89
CA VAL A 75 8.39 -8.34 -2.69
C VAL A 75 7.55 -9.58 -2.97
N MET A 76 6.31 -9.54 -2.48
CA MET A 76 5.26 -10.51 -2.75
C MET A 76 4.65 -10.18 -4.12
N LEU A 77 4.78 -11.10 -5.08
CA LEU A 77 4.29 -10.97 -6.45
C LEU A 77 3.37 -12.13 -6.83
N ASN A 78 2.36 -11.85 -7.64
CA ASN A 78 1.54 -12.88 -8.26
C ASN A 78 2.43 -13.78 -9.14
N PRO A 79 2.28 -15.13 -9.12
CA PRO A 79 3.10 -16.01 -9.95
C PRO A 79 3.02 -15.73 -11.45
N GLN A 80 1.88 -15.25 -11.96
CA GLN A 80 1.72 -14.83 -13.36
C GLN A 80 2.46 -13.52 -13.66
N ASP A 81 2.58 -12.59 -12.71
CA ASP A 81 3.39 -11.38 -12.87
C ASP A 81 4.90 -11.69 -12.82
N ILE A 82 5.33 -12.66 -11.98
CA ILE A 82 6.71 -13.15 -11.98
C ILE A 82 7.08 -13.67 -13.38
N GLU A 83 6.22 -14.49 -14.00
CA GLU A 83 6.41 -14.99 -15.37
C GLU A 83 6.35 -13.86 -16.42
N ARG A 84 5.35 -12.97 -16.35
CA ARG A 84 5.15 -11.83 -17.25
C ARG A 84 6.34 -10.86 -17.27
N LEU A 85 6.98 -10.67 -16.13
CA LEU A 85 8.15 -9.79 -15.96
C LEU A 85 9.49 -10.52 -16.18
N GLY A 86 9.47 -11.83 -16.48
CA GLY A 86 10.68 -12.64 -16.70
C GLY A 86 11.52 -12.92 -15.45
N LEU A 87 10.96 -12.67 -14.27
CA LEU A 87 11.60 -12.84 -12.95
C LEU A 87 11.51 -14.29 -12.46
N LYS A 88 12.22 -14.59 -11.37
CA LYS A 88 12.13 -15.88 -10.65
C LYS A 88 12.01 -15.66 -9.15
N ALA A 89 11.43 -16.64 -8.47
CA ALA A 89 11.45 -16.70 -7.02
C ALA A 89 12.90 -16.72 -6.50
N GLY A 90 13.24 -15.78 -5.61
CA GLY A 90 14.59 -15.61 -5.07
C GLY A 90 15.49 -14.62 -5.83
N ASP A 91 15.08 -14.09 -6.98
CA ASP A 91 15.75 -12.94 -7.61
C ASP A 91 15.62 -11.69 -6.72
N TYR A 92 16.50 -10.71 -6.89
CA TYR A 92 16.47 -9.43 -6.17
C TYR A 92 16.20 -8.27 -7.13
N ILE A 93 15.28 -7.37 -6.77
CA ILE A 93 14.92 -6.18 -7.56
C ILE A 93 15.18 -4.88 -6.79
N GLU A 94 15.24 -3.76 -7.52
CA GLU A 94 15.06 -2.39 -7.02
C GLU A 94 13.69 -1.86 -7.46
N PHE A 95 12.86 -1.48 -6.50
CA PHE A 95 11.63 -0.75 -6.79
C PHE A 95 11.95 0.66 -7.30
N GLN A 96 11.22 1.12 -8.31
CA GLN A 96 11.26 2.52 -8.75
C GLN A 96 9.85 3.09 -8.92
N THR A 97 9.54 4.22 -8.30
CA THR A 97 8.20 4.84 -8.39
C THR A 97 7.91 5.30 -9.82
N ALA A 98 6.71 4.99 -10.34
CA ALA A 98 6.31 5.26 -11.72
C ALA A 98 5.63 6.63 -11.93
N LEU A 99 5.20 7.30 -10.85
CA LEU A 99 4.41 8.55 -10.90
C LEU A 99 5.18 9.83 -11.29
N ASP A 100 6.50 9.89 -11.09
CA ASP A 100 7.29 11.11 -11.29
C ASP A 100 8.61 10.81 -12.01
N PRO A 101 8.73 11.13 -13.32
CA PRO A 101 9.97 10.93 -14.07
C PRO A 101 11.05 11.98 -13.75
N THR A 102 10.75 13.00 -12.93
CA THR A 102 11.70 14.05 -12.51
C THR A 102 12.29 13.77 -11.13
N THR A 103 11.54 13.13 -10.23
CA THR A 103 12.01 12.71 -8.90
C THR A 103 12.11 11.19 -8.80
N THR A 104 13.17 10.60 -9.34
CA THR A 104 13.43 9.16 -9.26
C THR A 104 13.52 8.68 -7.81
N ARG A 105 12.45 8.06 -7.31
CA ARG A 105 12.40 7.39 -6.01
C ARG A 105 12.71 5.91 -6.23
N ARG A 106 13.61 5.37 -5.41
CA ARG A 106 14.19 4.03 -5.57
C ARG A 106 14.40 3.34 -4.22
N ALA A 107 14.20 2.03 -4.17
CA ALA A 107 14.43 1.20 -2.99
C ALA A 107 14.98 -0.20 -3.39
N PRO A 108 16.28 -0.49 -3.17
CA PRO A 108 16.93 -1.68 -3.70
C PRO A 108 16.83 -2.89 -2.76
N GLY A 109 17.04 -4.08 -3.33
CA GLY A 109 17.38 -5.29 -2.58
C GLY A 109 16.18 -6.10 -2.11
N PHE A 110 15.01 -5.98 -2.76
CA PHE A 110 13.84 -6.76 -2.40
C PHE A 110 13.85 -8.11 -3.13
N LYS A 111 13.86 -9.20 -2.36
CA LYS A 111 13.81 -10.57 -2.85
C LYS A 111 12.40 -10.93 -3.34
N VAL A 112 12.27 -11.46 -4.54
CA VAL A 112 11.01 -11.89 -5.15
C VAL A 112 10.48 -13.15 -4.46
N ILE A 113 9.25 -13.09 -3.94
CA ILE A 113 8.52 -14.20 -3.34
C ILE A 113 7.16 -14.37 -4.06
N PRO A 114 6.86 -15.55 -4.62
CA PRO A 114 5.53 -15.86 -5.15
C PRO A 114 4.49 -15.81 -4.04
N TYR A 115 3.41 -15.06 -4.24
CA TYR A 115 2.35 -14.88 -3.25
C TYR A 115 0.99 -14.66 -3.92
N ASP A 116 -0.09 -15.00 -3.23
CA ASP A 116 -1.47 -14.74 -3.68
C ASP A 116 -1.84 -13.26 -3.47
N VAL A 117 -1.34 -12.41 -4.37
CA VAL A 117 -1.77 -11.02 -4.57
C VAL A 117 -2.46 -10.89 -5.93
N PRO A 118 -3.34 -9.89 -6.15
CA PRO A 118 -3.95 -9.65 -7.46
C PRO A 118 -2.88 -9.43 -8.55
N GLN A 119 -3.19 -9.82 -9.78
CA GLN A 119 -2.34 -9.51 -10.93
C GLN A 119 -2.26 -7.98 -11.15
N GLY A 120 -1.11 -7.48 -11.57
CA GLY A 120 -0.82 -6.05 -11.65
C GLY A 120 -0.54 -5.39 -10.30
N CYS A 121 -0.57 -6.14 -9.19
CA CYS A 121 -0.25 -5.64 -7.86
C CYS A 121 0.98 -6.33 -7.27
N CYS A 122 1.62 -5.65 -6.33
CA CYS A 122 2.67 -6.23 -5.49
C CYS A 122 2.46 -5.81 -4.03
N ALA A 123 3.08 -6.53 -3.10
CA ALA A 123 3.15 -6.11 -1.71
C ALA A 123 4.57 -6.21 -1.16
N ALA A 124 4.93 -5.28 -0.29
CA ALA A 124 6.18 -5.31 0.45
C ALA A 124 6.02 -4.57 1.78
N TYR A 125 6.95 -4.81 2.71
CA TYR A 125 6.80 -4.28 4.06
C TYR A 125 7.01 -2.75 4.14
N TYR A 126 6.22 -2.14 5.00
CA TYR A 126 6.49 -0.87 5.66
C TYR A 126 7.32 -1.19 6.91
N PRO A 127 8.31 -0.38 7.33
CA PRO A 127 8.73 0.91 6.75
C PRO A 127 9.70 0.82 5.56
N GLU A 128 10.10 -0.38 5.13
CA GLU A 128 11.15 -0.61 4.13
C GLU A 128 10.89 0.11 2.80
N THR A 129 9.62 0.21 2.41
CA THR A 129 9.15 0.86 1.17
C THR A 129 8.94 2.39 1.26
N ASN A 130 9.18 3.03 2.41
CA ASN A 130 8.83 4.45 2.64
C ASN A 130 9.49 5.45 1.67
N GLY A 131 10.67 5.15 1.12
CA GLY A 131 11.35 6.05 0.16
C GLY A 131 10.58 6.26 -1.15
N LEU A 132 9.77 5.27 -1.53
CA LEU A 132 8.99 5.23 -2.77
C LEU A 132 7.79 6.19 -2.75
N LEU A 133 7.30 6.55 -1.55
CA LEU A 133 6.10 7.37 -1.36
C LEU A 133 6.28 8.80 -1.90
N PRO A 134 5.56 9.22 -2.95
CA PRO A 134 5.59 10.59 -3.42
C PRO A 134 4.60 11.42 -2.59
N LEU A 135 5.09 12.34 -1.76
CA LEU A 135 4.23 13.25 -0.95
C LEU A 135 3.32 14.17 -1.78
N ALA A 136 3.56 14.26 -3.09
CA ALA A 136 2.65 14.87 -4.04
C ALA A 136 1.34 14.07 -4.20
N ASN A 137 1.41 12.73 -4.21
CA ASN A 137 0.23 11.88 -4.23
C ASN A 137 -0.35 11.71 -2.82
N ARG A 138 -1.49 12.38 -2.61
CA ARG A 138 -2.28 12.39 -1.38
C ARG A 138 -3.69 12.84 -1.68
N ASP A 139 -4.63 12.50 -0.81
CA ASP A 139 -5.98 13.08 -0.84
C ASP A 139 -5.92 14.61 -0.78
N LYS A 140 -6.69 15.26 -1.65
CA LYS A 140 -6.74 16.72 -1.84
C LYS A 140 -7.32 17.45 -0.62
N HIS A 141 -8.13 16.79 0.20
CA HIS A 141 -8.80 17.41 1.35
C HIS A 141 -8.05 17.15 2.67
N GLY A 142 -7.89 15.90 3.06
CA GLY A 142 -7.21 15.45 4.29
C GLY A 142 -5.69 15.40 4.19
N ASN A 143 -5.10 15.59 3.00
CA ASN A 143 -3.65 15.53 2.75
C ASN A 143 -3.00 14.17 3.13
N THR A 144 -3.78 13.10 3.23
CA THR A 144 -3.32 11.74 3.55
C THR A 144 -2.63 11.12 2.33
N PRO A 145 -1.32 10.74 2.41
CA PRO A 145 -0.60 10.17 1.27
C PRO A 145 -1.14 8.81 0.83
N ALA A 146 -1.03 8.50 -0.46
CA ALA A 146 -1.47 7.23 -1.07
C ALA A 146 -0.57 6.03 -0.73
N ALA A 147 -0.15 5.87 0.53
CA ALA A 147 0.81 4.86 0.97
C ALA A 147 0.31 3.40 0.93
N LYS A 148 -0.81 3.12 0.25
CA LYS A 148 -1.37 1.78 0.01
C LYS A 148 -1.58 1.45 -1.48
N SER A 149 -1.43 2.44 -2.36
CA SER A 149 -1.39 2.27 -3.81
C SER A 149 -0.27 3.17 -4.33
N ILE A 150 0.93 2.62 -4.44
CA ILE A 150 2.10 3.34 -4.98
C ILE A 150 2.44 2.69 -6.33
N PRO A 151 2.22 3.36 -7.47
CA PRO A 151 2.67 2.86 -8.76
C PRO A 151 4.19 2.70 -8.80
N VAL A 152 4.67 1.49 -9.08
CA VAL A 152 6.10 1.14 -9.13
C VAL A 152 6.43 0.25 -10.32
N ASN A 153 7.67 0.37 -10.78
CA ASN A 153 8.34 -0.58 -11.66
C ASN A 153 9.34 -1.40 -10.84
N LEU A 154 9.62 -2.62 -11.29
CA LEU A 154 10.71 -3.46 -10.76
C LEU A 154 11.89 -3.38 -11.74
N VAL A 155 13.10 -3.18 -11.23
CA VAL A 155 14.34 -2.95 -12.02
C VAL A 155 15.48 -3.83 -11.49
#